data_AF-A0A1T5IR28-F1
#
_entry.id   AF-A0A1T5IR28-F1
#
_cell.length_a   1.000
_cell.length_b   1.000
_cell.length_c   1.000
_cell.angle_alpha   90.00
_cell.angle_beta   90.00
_cell.angle_gamma   90.00
#
_symmetry.space_group_name_H-M   'P 1'
#
loop_
_entity.id
_entity.type
_entity.pdbx_description
1 polymer ?
#
loop_
_entity_poly.entity_id
_entity_poly.type
_entity_poly.pdbx_seq_one_letter_code
_entity_poly.pdbx_strand_id
1 'polypeptide(L)'
;MSNNKYSKEHIKYLQSIKRKRKIILITQISILIIFFTLWELLARIGAIDTFLTSYPSQMWKLFLKLAANGSLFMHIGISVFETVVGFVLGTLFGTLVAILLWWSDFISRVLDPYMVILNALPKTALAPIIIVWAGAGISGIIVTALMVANVSYYK
;
A
#
# COMPACT_ATOMS: atom_id res chain seq x y z
N MET A 1 -33.48 37.87 17.38
CA MET A 1 -32.23 38.64 17.47
C MET A 1 -31.28 37.95 18.45
N SER A 2 -30.44 37.02 18.00
CA SER A 2 -29.48 36.31 18.89
C SER A 2 -28.15 37.07 18.90
N ASN A 3 -28.00 37.98 19.86
CA ASN A 3 -26.81 38.83 19.97
C ASN A 3 -25.80 38.15 20.91
N ASN A 4 -25.14 37.09 20.42
CA ASN A 4 -24.17 36.33 21.21
C ASN A 4 -22.83 37.11 21.30
N LYS A 5 -22.71 37.95 22.34
CA LYS A 5 -21.48 38.65 22.70
C LYS A 5 -20.45 37.65 23.22
N TYR A 6 -19.66 37.08 22.32
CA TYR A 6 -18.48 36.31 22.70
C TYR A 6 -17.55 37.17 23.58
N SER A 7 -17.17 36.65 24.75
CA SER A 7 -16.19 37.29 25.63
C SER A 7 -14.88 37.54 24.88
N LYS A 8 -14.20 38.65 25.17
CA LYS A 8 -12.90 39.00 24.57
C LYS A 8 -11.88 37.87 24.73
N GLU A 9 -11.99 37.09 25.80
CA GLU A 9 -11.16 35.90 26.03
C GLU A 9 -11.48 34.75 25.09
N HIS A 10 -12.77 34.52 24.78
CA HIS A 10 -13.21 33.51 23.83
C HIS A 10 -12.73 33.82 22.41
N ILE A 11 -12.76 35.09 22.00
CA ILE A 11 -12.24 35.52 20.70
C ILE A 11 -10.71 35.33 20.62
N LYS A 12 -9.96 35.68 21.69
CA LYS A 12 -8.51 35.44 21.77
C LYS A 12 -8.18 33.94 21.73
N TYR A 13 -8.95 33.11 22.42
CA TYR A 13 -8.82 31.66 22.39
C TYR A 13 -8.98 31.10 20.98
N LEU A 14 -10.05 31.48 20.26
CA LEU A 14 -10.28 31.05 18.87
C LEU A 14 -9.17 31.53 17.92
N GLN A 15 -8.63 32.74 18.11
CA GLN A 15 -7.50 33.25 17.33
C GLN A 15 -6.21 32.45 17.60
N SER A 16 -5.98 32.04 18.85
CA SER A 16 -4.82 31.22 19.22
C SER A 16 -4.85 29.83 18.55
N ILE A 17 -6.03 29.22 18.43
CA ILE A 17 -6.21 27.95 17.72
C ILE A 17 -5.93 28.11 16.22
N LYS A 18 -6.49 29.14 15.59
CA LYS A 18 -6.25 29.41 14.15
C LYS A 18 -4.77 29.68 13.86
N ARG A 19 -4.08 30.43 14.74
CA ARG A 19 -2.64 30.70 14.62
C ARG A 19 -1.80 29.44 14.79
N LYS A 20 -2.09 28.62 15.80
CA LYS A 20 -1.42 27.32 16.00
C LYS A 20 -1.60 26.40 14.79
N ARG A 21 -2.82 26.29 14.25
CA ARG A 21 -3.09 25.48 13.03
C ARG A 21 -2.30 25.97 11.82
N LYS A 22 -2.21 27.30 11.62
CA LYS A 22 -1.43 27.88 10.52
C LYS A 22 0.07 27.61 10.69
N ILE A 23 0.60 27.74 11.92
CA ILE A 23 2.00 27.41 12.23
C ILE A 23 2.27 25.93 11.95
N ILE A 24 1.42 25.02 12.43
CA ILE A 24 1.55 23.58 12.20
C ILE A 24 1.61 23.27 10.70
N LEU A 25 0.68 23.84 9.90
CA LEU A 25 0.68 23.64 8.44
C LEU A 25 1.95 24.17 7.78
N ILE A 26 2.41 25.37 8.16
CA ILE A 26 3.66 25.95 7.64
C ILE A 26 4.84 25.03 7.99
N THR A 27 4.92 24.56 9.23
CA THR A 27 5.99 23.66 9.67
C THR A 27 5.95 22.33 8.90
N GLN A 28 4.77 21.72 8.72
CA GLN A 28 4.61 20.50 7.94
C GLN A 28 5.05 20.66 6.48
N ILE A 29 4.59 21.74 5.81
CA ILE A 29 4.97 22.05 4.44
C ILE A 29 6.48 22.33 4.35
N SER A 30 7.03 23.05 5.32
CA SER A 30 8.47 23.37 5.35
C SER A 30 9.32 22.11 5.49
N ILE A 31 8.95 21.18 6.39
CA ILE A 31 9.63 19.89 6.53
C ILE A 31 9.62 19.12 5.20
N LEU A 32 8.46 19.07 4.54
CA LEU A 32 8.32 18.37 3.26
C LEU A 32 9.18 19.00 2.17
N ILE A 33 9.17 20.34 2.04
CA ILE A 33 10.00 21.05 1.06
C ILE A 33 11.49 20.82 1.33
N ILE A 34 11.92 20.90 2.60
CA ILE A 34 13.32 20.68 2.99
C ILE A 34 13.74 19.25 2.62
N PHE A 35 12.90 18.25 2.91
CA PHE A 35 13.17 16.86 2.56
C PHE A 35 13.39 16.66 1.05
N PHE A 36 12.47 17.13 0.20
CA PHE A 36 12.61 17.00 -1.25
C PHE A 36 13.81 17.77 -1.80
N THR A 37 14.09 18.95 -1.24
CA THR A 37 15.24 19.78 -1.65
C THR A 37 16.56 19.09 -1.31
N LEU A 38 16.68 18.55 -0.09
CA LEU A 38 17.86 17.78 0.32
C LEU A 38 18.03 16.53 -0.53
N TRP A 39 16.96 15.77 -0.78
CA TRP A 39 17.03 14.57 -1.63
C TRP A 39 17.51 14.90 -3.06
N GLU A 40 16.95 15.94 -3.68
CA GLU A 40 17.36 16.40 -5.01
C GLU A 40 18.83 16.86 -5.03
N LEU A 41 19.26 17.62 -4.02
CA LEU A 41 20.65 18.09 -3.91
C LEU A 41 21.63 16.94 -3.73
N LEU A 42 21.37 16.05 -2.77
CA LEU A 42 22.23 14.90 -2.46
C LEU A 42 22.36 13.95 -3.66
N ALA A 43 21.29 13.75 -4.41
CA ALA A 43 21.33 12.98 -5.66
C ALA A 43 22.15 13.68 -6.76
N ARG A 44 22.00 15.00 -6.94
CA ARG A 44 22.71 15.77 -7.98
C ARG A 44 24.21 15.88 -7.74
N ILE A 45 24.65 15.96 -6.48
CA ILE A 45 26.07 16.01 -6.14
C ILE A 45 26.73 14.62 -6.15
N GLY A 46 25.97 13.56 -6.46
CA GLY A 46 26.48 12.18 -6.50
C GLY A 46 26.77 11.58 -5.12
N ALA A 47 26.27 12.18 -4.04
CA ALA A 47 26.40 11.63 -2.70
C ALA A 47 25.50 10.39 -2.47
N ILE A 48 24.48 10.22 -3.30
CA ILE A 48 23.58 9.07 -3.30
C ILE A 48 23.61 8.45 -4.70
N ASP A 49 23.67 7.12 -4.78
CA ASP A 49 23.58 6.39 -6.03
C ASP A 49 22.20 6.59 -6.69
N THR A 50 22.19 7.43 -7.72
CA THR A 50 20.98 7.78 -8.47
C THR A 50 20.39 6.61 -9.24
N PHE A 51 21.15 5.52 -9.43
CA PHE A 51 20.63 4.29 -10.02
C PHE A 51 19.60 3.61 -9.13
N LEU A 52 19.85 3.55 -7.81
CA LEU A 52 18.96 2.88 -6.86
C LEU A 52 17.87 3.80 -6.32
N THR A 53 18.19 5.06 -6.02
CA THR A 53 17.24 5.97 -5.35
C THR A 53 16.49 6.91 -6.28
N SER A 54 16.94 7.10 -7.53
CA SER A 54 16.43 8.18 -8.41
C SER A 54 16.42 9.56 -7.72
N TYR A 55 15.83 10.58 -8.36
CA TYR A 55 15.59 11.89 -7.74
C TYR A 55 14.29 12.55 -8.26
N PRO A 56 13.66 13.43 -7.46
CA PRO A 56 12.32 13.98 -7.74
C PRO A 56 12.13 14.55 -9.15
N SER A 57 13.08 15.36 -9.64
CA SER A 57 12.93 15.97 -10.96
C SER A 57 13.04 14.96 -12.11
N GLN A 58 13.81 13.88 -11.94
CA GLN A 58 13.87 12.78 -12.91
C GLN A 58 12.58 11.96 -12.91
N MET A 59 12.02 11.69 -11.72
CA MET A 59 10.73 11.01 -11.59
C MET A 59 9.62 11.79 -12.29
N TRP A 60 9.58 13.12 -12.13
CA TRP A 60 8.57 13.95 -12.80
C TRP A 60 8.70 13.94 -14.32
N LYS A 61 9.93 14.03 -14.85
CA LYS A 61 10.18 13.94 -16.30
C LYS A 61 9.79 12.57 -16.85
N LEU A 62 10.13 11.50 -16.13
CA LEU A 62 9.75 10.14 -16.50
C LEU A 62 8.23 9.97 -16.50
N PHE A 63 7.55 10.45 -15.47
CA PHE A 63 6.10 10.43 -15.37
C PHE A 63 5.44 11.10 -16.58
N LEU A 64 5.83 12.33 -16.92
CA LEU A 64 5.29 13.04 -18.08
C LEU A 64 5.56 12.30 -19.40
N LYS A 65 6.77 11.72 -19.56
CA LYS A 65 7.14 10.92 -20.72
C LYS A 65 6.26 9.67 -20.86
N LEU A 66 6.06 8.93 -19.76
CA LEU A 66 5.25 7.71 -19.73
C LEU A 66 3.75 7.99 -19.83
N ALA A 67 3.30 9.14 -19.34
CA ALA A 67 1.92 9.59 -19.50
C ALA A 67 1.64 9.97 -20.96
N ALA A 68 2.55 10.69 -21.61
CA ALA A 68 2.39 11.14 -22.99
C ALA A 68 2.44 10.01 -24.02
N ASN A 69 3.25 8.97 -23.78
CA ASN A 69 3.34 7.81 -24.68
C ASN A 69 2.31 6.70 -24.37
N GLY A 70 1.42 6.90 -23.39
CA GLY A 70 0.38 5.95 -22.99
C GLY A 70 0.86 4.73 -22.19
N SER A 71 2.17 4.50 -22.08
CA SER A 71 2.73 3.34 -21.38
C SER A 71 2.40 3.32 -19.89
N LEU A 72 2.31 4.49 -19.25
CA LEU A 72 1.93 4.60 -17.84
C LEU A 72 0.58 3.95 -17.58
N PHE A 73 -0.42 4.27 -18.41
CA PHE A 73 -1.77 3.73 -18.26
C PHE A 73 -1.82 2.25 -18.61
N MET A 74 -1.02 1.80 -19.58
CA MET A 74 -0.89 0.38 -19.90
C MET A 74 -0.34 -0.43 -18.72
N HIS A 75 0.76 0.02 -18.10
CA HIS A 75 1.36 -0.67 -16.94
C HIS A 75 0.44 -0.66 -15.72
N ILE A 76 -0.23 0.46 -15.46
CA ILE A 76 -1.25 0.54 -14.40
C ILE A 76 -2.39 -0.44 -14.70
N GLY A 77 -2.88 -0.46 -15.94
CA GLY A 77 -3.96 -1.34 -16.37
C GLY A 77 -3.62 -2.82 -16.19
N ILE A 78 -2.40 -3.23 -16.56
CA ILE A 78 -1.91 -4.60 -16.34
C ILE A 78 -1.86 -4.92 -14.85
N SER A 79 -1.30 -4.04 -14.03
CA SER A 79 -1.18 -4.27 -12.58
C SER A 79 -2.55 -4.39 -11.90
N VAL A 80 -3.51 -3.54 -12.31
CA VAL A 80 -4.90 -3.60 -11.83
C VAL A 80 -5.56 -4.89 -12.28
N PHE A 81 -5.40 -5.26 -13.55
CA PHE A 81 -5.96 -6.51 -14.08
C PHE A 81 -5.41 -7.73 -13.34
N GLU A 82 -4.10 -7.81 -13.15
CA GLU A 82 -3.43 -8.86 -12.35
C GLU A 82 -3.98 -8.95 -10.93
N THR A 83 -4.15 -7.79 -10.28
CA THR A 83 -4.70 -7.72 -8.92
C THR A 83 -6.15 -8.20 -8.88
N VAL A 84 -6.98 -7.79 -9.83
CA VAL A 84 -8.40 -8.18 -9.90
C VAL A 84 -8.54 -9.67 -10.18
N VAL A 85 -7.81 -10.20 -11.17
CA VAL A 85 -7.83 -11.63 -11.49
C VAL A 85 -7.32 -12.46 -10.30
N GLY A 86 -6.22 -12.03 -9.68
CA GLY A 86 -5.68 -12.64 -8.47
C GLY A 86 -6.66 -12.63 -7.32
N PHE A 87 -7.38 -11.54 -7.10
CA PHE A 87 -8.39 -11.42 -6.07
C PHE A 87 -9.61 -12.33 -6.34
N VAL A 88 -10.11 -12.37 -7.57
CA VAL A 88 -11.29 -13.17 -7.92
C VAL A 88 -10.99 -14.66 -7.82
N LEU A 89 -9.90 -15.13 -8.44
CA LEU A 89 -9.47 -16.52 -8.33
C LEU A 89 -9.11 -16.86 -6.88
N GLY A 90 -8.39 -15.94 -6.22
CA GLY A 90 -8.16 -15.84 -4.78
C GLY A 90 -9.35 -16.26 -3.93
N THR A 91 -10.39 -15.46 -4.06
CA THR A 91 -11.61 -15.58 -3.28
C THR A 91 -12.36 -16.85 -3.64
N LEU A 92 -12.44 -17.20 -4.93
CA LEU A 92 -13.19 -18.39 -5.37
C LEU A 92 -12.57 -19.68 -4.81
N PHE A 93 -11.27 -19.88 -5.00
CA PHE A 93 -10.59 -21.07 -4.48
C PHE A 93 -10.53 -21.07 -2.95
N GLY A 94 -10.25 -19.93 -2.31
CA GLY A 94 -10.26 -19.83 -0.85
C GLY A 94 -11.62 -20.19 -0.25
N THR A 95 -12.69 -19.69 -0.85
CA THR A 95 -14.07 -19.99 -0.43
C THR A 95 -14.39 -21.48 -0.60
N LEU A 96 -13.99 -22.09 -1.73
CA LEU A 96 -14.20 -23.53 -1.94
C LEU A 96 -13.47 -24.38 -0.90
N VAL A 97 -12.21 -24.05 -0.59
CA VAL A 97 -11.44 -24.74 0.45
C VAL A 97 -12.10 -24.54 1.82
N ALA A 98 -12.52 -23.32 2.15
CA ALA A 98 -13.21 -23.03 3.40
C ALA A 98 -14.52 -23.85 3.55
N ILE A 99 -15.31 -23.97 2.47
CA ILE A 99 -16.53 -24.79 2.46
C ILE A 99 -16.19 -26.28 2.68
N LEU A 100 -15.15 -26.81 2.02
CA LEU A 100 -14.72 -28.20 2.18
C LEU A 100 -14.26 -28.51 3.62
N LEU A 101 -13.51 -27.58 4.22
CA LEU A 101 -13.08 -27.66 5.62
C LEU A 101 -14.27 -27.61 6.58
N TRP A 102 -15.25 -26.77 6.29
CA TRP A 102 -16.47 -26.65 7.10
C TRP A 102 -17.35 -27.90 7.01
N TRP A 103 -17.41 -28.55 5.84
CA TRP A 103 -18.29 -29.70 5.63
C TRP A 103 -17.72 -31.03 6.14
N SER A 104 -16.39 -31.14 6.33
CA SER A 104 -15.74 -32.39 6.73
C SER A 104 -14.83 -32.23 7.96
N ASP A 105 -15.25 -32.81 9.08
CA ASP A 105 -14.45 -32.90 10.30
C ASP A 105 -13.13 -33.64 10.10
N PHE A 106 -13.09 -34.62 9.19
CA PHE A 106 -11.87 -35.36 8.88
C PHE A 106 -10.83 -34.46 8.19
N ILE A 107 -11.23 -33.75 7.12
CA ILE A 107 -10.31 -32.87 6.38
C ILE A 107 -9.85 -31.73 7.28
N SER A 108 -10.76 -31.15 8.07
CA SER A 108 -10.44 -30.11 9.05
C SER A 108 -9.33 -30.56 10.02
N ARG A 109 -9.48 -31.73 10.65
CA ARG A 109 -8.48 -32.28 11.59
C ARG A 109 -7.14 -32.63 10.93
N VAL A 110 -7.16 -33.10 9.68
CA VAL A 110 -5.93 -33.41 8.93
C VAL A 110 -5.18 -32.14 8.54
N LEU A 111 -5.89 -31.09 8.13
CA LEU A 111 -5.29 -29.83 7.67
C LEU A 111 -4.93 -28.86 8.80
N ASP A 112 -5.45 -29.06 10.00
CA ASP A 112 -5.22 -28.21 11.18
C ASP A 112 -3.74 -27.83 11.42
N PRO A 113 -2.77 -28.77 11.50
CA PRO A 113 -1.36 -28.41 11.71
C PRO A 113 -0.76 -27.61 10.55
N TYR A 114 -1.22 -27.84 9.32
CA TYR A 114 -0.75 -27.10 8.14
C TYR A 114 -1.32 -25.68 8.11
N MET A 115 -2.57 -25.50 8.54
CA MET A 115 -3.20 -24.17 8.65
C MET A 115 -2.47 -23.30 9.68
N VAL A 116 -2.02 -23.87 10.80
CA VAL A 116 -1.22 -23.15 11.79
C VAL A 116 0.11 -22.68 11.19
N ILE A 117 0.80 -23.52 10.43
CA ILE A 117 2.06 -23.16 9.76
C ILE A 117 1.80 -22.05 8.73
N LEU A 118 0.78 -22.20 7.88
CA LEU A 118 0.45 -21.21 6.85
C LEU A 118 0.12 -19.83 7.44
N ASN A 119 -0.56 -19.79 8.60
CA ASN A 119 -0.84 -18.55 9.31
C ASN A 119 0.40 -17.93 9.97
N ALA A 120 1.36 -18.74 10.38
CA ALA A 120 2.61 -18.28 11.00
C ALA A 120 3.63 -17.72 9.99
N LEU A 121 3.48 -18.06 8.69
CA LEU A 121 4.41 -17.60 7.66
C LEU A 121 4.24 -16.09 7.37
N PRO A 122 5.34 -15.33 7.31
CA PRO A 122 5.27 -13.94 6.88
C PRO A 122 4.87 -13.88 5.40
N LYS A 123 3.69 -13.30 5.13
CA LYS A 123 3.13 -13.19 3.78
C LYS A 123 4.09 -12.54 2.77
N THR A 124 4.95 -11.64 3.23
CA THR A 124 5.99 -10.97 2.42
C THR A 124 7.13 -11.91 1.99
N ALA A 125 7.41 -12.97 2.74
CA ALA A 125 8.45 -13.95 2.40
C ALA A 125 7.98 -14.99 1.37
N LEU A 126 6.67 -15.10 1.15
CA LEU A 126 6.09 -16.03 0.19
C LEU A 126 6.19 -15.51 -1.25
N ALA A 127 6.16 -14.19 -1.44
CA ALA A 127 6.19 -13.58 -2.78
C ALA A 127 7.39 -14.04 -3.64
N PRO A 128 8.65 -14.07 -3.16
CA PRO A 128 9.78 -14.57 -3.95
C PRO A 128 9.66 -16.05 -4.33
N ILE A 129 9.22 -16.91 -3.40
CA ILE A 129 9.07 -18.37 -3.64
C ILE A 129 8.01 -18.61 -4.70
N ILE A 130 6.89 -17.90 -4.58
CA ILE A 130 5.78 -17.97 -5.53
C ILE A 130 6.22 -17.48 -6.92
N ILE A 131 6.99 -16.39 -7.01
CA ILE A 131 7.55 -15.88 -8.28
C ILE A 131 8.49 -16.91 -8.93
N VAL A 132 9.28 -17.65 -8.15
CA VAL A 132 10.19 -18.69 -8.68
C VAL A 132 9.42 -19.90 -9.18
N TRP A 133 8.38 -20.34 -8.47
CA TRP A 133 7.58 -21.52 -8.84
C TRP A 133 6.59 -21.24 -9.98
N ALA A 134 5.90 -20.11 -9.93
CA ALA A 134 4.84 -19.76 -10.85
C ALA A 134 5.36 -18.98 -12.08
N GLY A 135 6.59 -18.46 -12.02
CA GLY A 135 7.14 -17.47 -12.95
C GLY A 135 6.81 -16.03 -12.51
N ALA A 136 7.60 -15.05 -12.93
CA ALA A 136 7.40 -13.61 -12.68
C ALA A 136 6.26 -13.01 -13.52
N GLY A 137 5.09 -13.65 -13.48
CA GLY A 137 3.88 -13.25 -14.19
C GLY A 137 2.62 -13.45 -13.35
N ILE A 138 1.47 -13.27 -14.00
CA ILE A 138 0.11 -13.29 -13.43
C ILE A 138 -0.13 -14.45 -12.44
N SER A 139 0.42 -15.63 -12.71
CA SER A 139 0.32 -16.84 -11.88
C SER A 139 0.85 -16.65 -10.45
N GLY A 140 1.96 -15.92 -10.26
CA GLY A 140 2.53 -15.69 -8.94
C GLY A 140 1.73 -14.69 -8.09
N ILE A 141 1.12 -13.70 -8.74
CA ILE A 141 0.26 -12.72 -8.07
C ILE A 141 -1.02 -13.39 -7.59
N ILE A 142 -1.60 -14.29 -8.40
CA ILE A 142 -2.80 -15.06 -8.04
C ILE A 142 -2.58 -15.91 -6.79
N VAL A 143 -1.45 -16.62 -6.69
CA VAL A 143 -1.14 -17.48 -5.52
C VAL A 143 -0.88 -16.64 -4.26
N THR A 144 -0.27 -15.47 -4.39
CA THR A 144 -0.05 -14.58 -3.25
C THR A 144 -1.37 -13.99 -2.74
N ALA A 145 -2.27 -13.59 -3.65
CA ALA A 145 -3.62 -13.12 -3.31
C ALA A 145 -4.46 -14.21 -2.64
N LEU A 146 -4.37 -15.46 -3.12
CA LEU A 146 -4.97 -16.65 -2.52
C LEU A 146 -4.55 -16.84 -1.06
N MET A 147 -3.25 -16.70 -0.76
CA MET A 147 -2.74 -16.89 0.61
C MET A 147 -3.09 -15.75 1.55
N VAL A 148 -3.15 -14.50 1.05
CA VAL A 148 -3.46 -13.33 1.88
C VAL A 148 -4.93 -13.32 2.32
N ALA A 149 -5.85 -13.71 1.43
CA ALA A 149 -7.30 -13.64 1.62
C ALA A 149 -7.88 -14.68 2.59
N ASN A 150 -7.24 -15.85 2.73
CA ASN A 150 -7.75 -16.95 3.55
C ASN A 150 -7.55 -16.79 5.08
N VAL A 151 -7.09 -15.63 5.55
CA VAL A 151 -6.83 -15.40 6.99
C VAL A 151 -7.90 -14.47 7.56
N SER A 152 -9.12 -14.99 7.73
CA SER A 152 -10.12 -14.38 8.62
C SER A 152 -11.25 -15.34 9.02
N TYR A 153 -10.94 -16.56 9.46
CA TYR A 153 -11.91 -17.37 10.20
C TYR A 153 -11.19 -18.17 11.27
N TYR A 154 -10.86 -17.50 12.38
CA TYR A 154 -10.78 -18.08 13.73
C TYR A 154 -10.59 -16.94 14.74
N LYS A 155 -11.70 -16.36 15.16
CA LYS A 155 -11.90 -15.82 16.51
C LYS A 155 -13.32 -16.16 16.92
#